data_AF-A0A6C2C8R2-F1
#
_entry.id   AF-A0A6C2C8R2-F1
#
_cell.length_a   1.000
_cell.length_b   1.000
_cell.length_c   1.000
_cell.angle_alpha   90.00
_cell.angle_beta   90.00
_cell.angle_gamma   90.00
#
_symmetry.space_group_name_H-M   'P 1'
#
loop_
_entity.id
_entity.type
_entity.pdbx_description
1 polymer ?
#
loop_
_entity_poly.entity_id
_entity_poly.type
_entity_poly.pdbx_seq_one_letter_code
_entity_poly.pdbx_strand_id
1 'polypeptide(L)'
;MSGILRIRLPIEFRKRSMKKHSIIMALGPLLSAFVIVAIILFAPFNFGKLYSQAEQKAMAANPLNRTQYIGYAMRSQALANKKFLPIIGSSELEKISPYHPSSFAMKYNVNGYTPYLIGQAGTQSLPQFFYIDSVAKQMKNRKIIFIISPQWFGRQGVQSGQMDQFTSHGAFYTWIEKADPKDPLTQSIAKRLLGLNTDTTNTTLNDALSDLADGKAVAPTTLTKIELLSSLWVREDYLFSGVANLQAPDTGMLGKLEQDSQQLPKKLDYQQLDQDAYKYEAGRSTNNRFQVLNSVWNQKFKQHWRSMQNYQTKYHYDQSPEFSDFQYVLNEFAKNHDQVEFVIPAVNDKWYRYTGLPMSAMTNFSSKIKYQLRSQGFNDIVDFTDRSSESYFMQDTIHFGARGWVAFDKSMVDFANQPNQQPTYKIDNKKFLSKTWQNQRVTQK
;
A
#
# COMPACT_ATOMS: atom_id res chain seq x y z
N MET A 1 -48.68 52.26 57.12
CA MET A 1 -47.21 52.44 57.15
C MET A 1 -46.70 51.88 58.46
N SER A 2 -45.69 50.99 58.40
CA SER A 2 -44.83 50.50 59.50
C SER A 2 -45.53 49.80 60.68
N GLY A 3 -45.21 48.58 61.12
CA GLY A 3 -44.14 47.62 60.85
C GLY A 3 -44.03 46.68 62.07
N ILE A 4 -43.42 45.50 61.91
CA ILE A 4 -42.61 44.78 62.93
C ILE A 4 -43.43 44.14 64.10
N LEU A 5 -43.36 42.86 64.50
CA LEU A 5 -42.38 41.76 64.35
C LEU A 5 -42.91 40.49 65.10
N ARG A 6 -42.54 39.29 64.59
CA ARG A 6 -41.94 38.11 65.34
C ARG A 6 -42.88 37.29 66.28
N ILE A 7 -42.87 35.94 66.43
CA ILE A 7 -41.80 34.89 66.54
C ILE A 7 -42.37 33.43 66.50
N ARG A 8 -41.60 32.48 65.89
CA ARG A 8 -41.40 30.98 66.04
C ARG A 8 -42.57 29.97 65.91
N LEU A 9 -42.54 29.01 64.95
CA LEU A 9 -41.68 27.78 64.74
C LEU A 9 -42.13 26.57 65.59
N PRO A 10 -42.13 25.30 65.10
CA PRO A 10 -40.93 24.57 64.60
C PRO A 10 -41.14 23.80 63.26
N ILE A 11 -40.17 23.76 62.33
CA ILE A 11 -39.01 22.84 62.19
C ILE A 11 -39.36 21.34 62.27
N GLU A 12 -39.46 20.69 61.11
CA GLU A 12 -39.05 19.29 60.92
C GLU A 12 -38.12 19.22 59.69
N PHE A 13 -36.81 19.17 59.92
CA PHE A 13 -35.83 18.87 58.88
C PHE A 13 -35.63 17.35 58.81
N ARG A 14 -36.32 16.69 57.87
CA ARG A 14 -35.98 15.32 57.45
C ARG A 14 -34.61 15.36 56.75
N LYS A 15 -33.55 14.96 57.45
CA LYS A 15 -32.21 14.74 56.88
C LYS A 15 -32.27 13.50 55.96
N ARG A 16 -32.59 13.70 54.69
CA ARG A 16 -32.51 12.64 53.67
C ARG A 16 -31.04 12.43 53.30
N SER A 17 -30.39 11.51 54.00
CA SER A 17 -29.09 10.94 53.60
C SER A 17 -29.27 10.14 52.30
N MET A 18 -29.24 10.81 51.16
CA MET A 18 -29.22 10.17 49.83
C MET A 18 -28.36 10.99 48.89
N LYS A 19 -27.02 10.87 48.94
CA LYS A 19 -26.17 11.40 47.85
C LYS A 19 -24.88 10.63 47.54
N LYS A 20 -24.37 9.75 48.40
CA LYS A 20 -23.11 9.02 48.12
C LYS A 20 -23.30 7.66 47.44
N HIS A 21 -24.35 6.90 47.75
CA HIS A 21 -24.55 5.56 47.20
C HIS A 21 -25.10 5.52 45.76
N SER A 22 -25.88 6.52 45.32
CA SER A 22 -26.42 6.54 43.95
C SER A 22 -25.37 6.88 42.89
N ILE A 23 -24.38 7.70 43.24
CA ILE A 23 -23.28 8.08 42.36
C ILE A 23 -22.31 6.89 42.19
N ILE A 24 -22.03 6.15 43.26
CA ILE A 24 -21.15 4.96 43.20
C ILE A 24 -21.82 3.81 42.42
N MET A 25 -23.14 3.60 42.53
CA MET A 25 -23.83 2.59 41.71
C MET A 25 -24.00 3.00 40.24
N ALA A 26 -24.02 4.31 39.93
CA ALA A 26 -24.06 4.80 38.56
C ALA A 26 -22.67 4.87 37.89
N LEU A 27 -21.62 5.23 38.63
CA LEU A 27 -20.24 5.34 38.13
C LEU A 27 -19.42 4.06 38.32
N GLY A 28 -19.82 3.17 39.23
CA GLY A 28 -19.12 1.91 39.53
C GLY A 28 -18.99 1.00 38.31
N PRO A 29 -20.08 0.73 37.55
CA PRO A 29 -20.00 -0.02 36.31
C PRO A 29 -19.13 0.68 35.24
N LEU A 30 -19.19 2.00 35.15
CA LEU A 30 -18.39 2.79 34.20
C LEU A 30 -16.89 2.73 34.54
N LEU A 31 -16.52 2.96 35.80
CA LEU A 31 -15.13 2.83 36.28
C LEU A 31 -14.62 1.40 36.11
N SER A 32 -15.46 0.39 36.40
CA SER A 32 -15.11 -1.01 36.18
C SER A 32 -14.87 -1.30 34.70
N ALA A 33 -15.70 -0.77 33.80
CA ALA A 33 -15.49 -0.88 32.35
C ALA A 33 -14.18 -0.22 31.90
N PHE A 34 -13.86 0.98 32.39
CA PHE A 34 -12.57 1.63 32.11
C PHE A 34 -11.38 0.82 32.61
N VAL A 35 -11.47 0.25 33.81
CA VAL A 35 -10.43 -0.62 34.38
C VAL A 35 -10.27 -1.90 33.55
N ILE A 36 -11.37 -2.52 33.13
CA ILE A 36 -11.33 -3.72 32.28
C ILE A 36 -10.71 -3.40 30.92
N VAL A 37 -11.11 -2.30 30.27
CA VAL A 37 -10.51 -1.85 29.00
C VAL A 37 -9.03 -1.54 29.19
N ALA A 38 -8.64 -0.88 30.27
CA ALA A 38 -7.23 -0.63 30.58
C ALA A 38 -6.47 -1.95 30.81
N ILE A 39 -7.02 -2.91 31.53
CA ILE A 39 -6.39 -4.23 31.70
C ILE A 39 -6.25 -4.93 30.35
N ILE A 40 -7.27 -4.91 29.50
CA ILE A 40 -7.22 -5.54 28.17
C ILE A 40 -6.18 -4.85 27.27
N LEU A 41 -6.10 -3.51 27.31
CA LEU A 41 -5.13 -2.73 26.55
C LEU A 41 -3.71 -2.80 27.12
N PHE A 42 -3.50 -3.02 28.42
CA PHE A 42 -2.17 -2.97 29.04
C PHE A 42 -1.62 -4.33 29.49
N ALA A 43 -2.44 -5.37 29.62
CA ALA A 43 -1.98 -6.72 29.95
C ALA A 43 -1.20 -7.38 28.80
N PRO A 44 -0.24 -8.27 29.10
CA PRO A 44 0.61 -8.93 28.11
C PRO A 44 -0.11 -10.12 27.46
N PHE A 45 -1.33 -9.93 26.94
CA PHE A 45 -2.05 -10.98 26.24
C PHE A 45 -1.39 -11.28 24.89
N ASN A 46 -1.23 -12.56 24.57
CA ASN A 46 -0.90 -13.00 23.22
C ASN A 46 -2.20 -13.31 22.49
N PHE A 47 -2.58 -12.48 21.52
CA PHE A 47 -3.87 -12.59 20.81
C PHE A 47 -4.01 -13.82 19.91
N GLY A 48 -2.97 -14.66 19.82
CA GLY A 48 -3.01 -15.91 19.06
C GLY A 48 -3.26 -15.67 17.57
N LYS A 49 -3.95 -16.62 16.91
CA LYS A 49 -4.42 -16.45 15.54
C LYS A 49 -5.84 -15.91 15.58
N LEU A 50 -6.03 -14.68 15.10
CA LEU A 50 -7.33 -14.03 15.00
C LEU A 50 -8.11 -14.48 13.76
N TYR A 51 -7.40 -14.75 12.66
CA TYR A 51 -8.02 -15.03 11.36
C TYR A 51 -7.80 -16.46 10.87
N SER A 52 -8.85 -17.09 10.35
CA SER A 52 -8.79 -18.38 9.69
C SER A 52 -7.94 -18.34 8.41
N GLN A 53 -7.56 -19.50 7.87
CA GLN A 53 -6.87 -19.56 6.57
C GLN A 53 -7.77 -19.08 5.42
N ALA A 54 -9.08 -19.29 5.51
CA ALA A 54 -10.04 -18.85 4.50
C ALA A 54 -10.11 -17.31 4.46
N GLU A 55 -10.20 -16.66 5.62
CA GLU A 55 -10.18 -15.20 5.72
C GLU A 55 -8.87 -14.62 5.16
N GLN A 56 -7.72 -15.19 5.55
CA GLN A 56 -6.42 -14.76 5.02
C GLN A 56 -6.34 -14.86 3.49
N LYS A 57 -6.88 -15.93 2.89
CA LYS A 57 -6.95 -16.10 1.44
C LYS A 57 -7.88 -15.08 0.77
N ALA A 58 -9.06 -14.85 1.35
CA ALA A 58 -10.01 -13.86 0.84
C ALA A 58 -9.40 -12.46 0.81
N MET A 59 -8.61 -12.12 1.82
CA MET A 59 -7.91 -10.83 1.89
C MET A 59 -6.70 -10.77 0.96
N ALA A 60 -5.91 -11.83 0.88
CA ALA A 60 -4.79 -11.92 -0.05
C ALA A 60 -5.23 -11.64 -1.50
N ALA A 61 -6.45 -12.07 -1.83
CA ALA A 61 -7.07 -11.92 -3.13
C ALA A 61 -7.76 -10.56 -3.35
N ASN A 62 -7.93 -9.73 -2.31
CA ASN A 62 -8.76 -8.52 -2.37
C ASN A 62 -8.00 -7.24 -1.98
N PRO A 63 -7.26 -6.61 -2.92
CA PRO A 63 -6.49 -5.39 -2.65
C PRO A 63 -7.37 -4.24 -2.16
N LEU A 64 -8.68 -4.24 -2.44
CA LEU A 64 -9.63 -3.20 -2.02
C LEU A 64 -10.01 -3.29 -0.54
N ASN A 65 -9.64 -4.37 0.16
CA ASN A 65 -9.92 -4.51 1.58
C ASN A 65 -9.04 -3.52 2.37
N ARG A 66 -9.65 -2.46 2.90
CA ARG A 66 -8.91 -1.45 3.68
C ARG A 66 -8.23 -2.07 4.90
N THR A 67 -8.89 -2.96 5.62
CA THR A 67 -8.34 -3.65 6.80
C THR A 67 -7.10 -4.47 6.44
N GLN A 68 -7.06 -5.08 5.25
CA GLN A 68 -5.85 -5.76 4.75
C GLN A 68 -4.69 -4.78 4.56
N TYR A 69 -4.95 -3.58 4.05
CA TYR A 69 -3.89 -2.62 3.77
C TYR A 69 -3.39 -1.92 5.05
N ILE A 70 -4.28 -1.33 5.86
CA ILE A 70 -3.88 -0.49 7.00
C ILE A 70 -3.86 -1.21 8.36
N GLY A 71 -4.58 -2.32 8.51
CA GLY A 71 -4.71 -3.04 9.78
C GLY A 71 -3.50 -3.93 10.03
N TYR A 72 -2.85 -3.78 11.18
CA TYR A 72 -1.60 -4.47 11.51
C TYR A 72 -1.78 -5.96 11.79
N ALA A 73 -2.70 -6.32 12.68
CA ALA A 73 -2.97 -7.68 13.12
C ALA A 73 -3.28 -8.59 11.94
N MET A 74 -4.08 -8.09 11.01
CA MET A 74 -4.45 -8.80 9.79
C MET A 74 -3.24 -9.10 8.89
N ARG A 75 -2.54 -8.05 8.44
CA ARG A 75 -1.44 -8.21 7.50
C ARG A 75 -0.25 -8.94 8.12
N SER A 76 0.05 -8.68 9.39
CA SER A 76 1.13 -9.37 10.11
C SER A 76 0.84 -10.87 10.28
N GLN A 77 -0.42 -11.26 10.52
CA GLN A 77 -0.79 -12.67 10.59
C GLN A 77 -0.73 -13.34 9.21
N ALA A 78 -1.29 -12.72 8.18
CA ALA A 78 -1.29 -13.30 6.84
C ALA A 78 0.13 -13.43 6.27
N LEU A 79 0.96 -12.39 6.38
CA LEU A 79 2.32 -12.39 5.85
C LEU A 79 3.27 -13.30 6.64
N ALA A 80 2.90 -13.74 7.86
CA ALA A 80 3.63 -14.79 8.57
C ALA A 80 3.55 -16.16 7.84
N ASN A 81 2.52 -16.38 7.01
CA ASN A 81 2.44 -17.55 6.14
C ASN A 81 3.29 -17.32 4.87
N LYS A 82 4.44 -17.98 4.81
CA LYS A 82 5.40 -17.88 3.69
C LYS A 82 4.89 -18.44 2.35
N LYS A 83 3.74 -19.14 2.32
CA LYS A 83 3.08 -19.53 1.06
C LYS A 83 2.40 -18.35 0.36
N PHE A 84 2.14 -17.25 1.05
CA PHE A 84 1.70 -16.05 0.36
C PHE A 84 2.90 -15.41 -0.36
N LEU A 85 2.74 -15.10 -1.64
CA LEU A 85 3.70 -14.34 -2.45
C LEU A 85 3.21 -12.90 -2.53
N PRO A 86 3.85 -11.93 -1.85
CA PRO A 86 3.51 -10.52 -1.95
C PRO A 86 3.68 -10.03 -3.38
N ILE A 87 2.62 -9.45 -3.92
CA ILE A 87 2.64 -8.68 -5.17
C ILE A 87 2.27 -7.26 -4.80
N ILE A 88 3.27 -6.38 -4.80
CA ILE A 88 3.17 -4.99 -4.34
C ILE A 88 3.00 -4.08 -5.55
N GLY A 89 2.04 -3.17 -5.49
CA GLY A 89 1.64 -2.35 -6.63
C GLY A 89 0.66 -1.22 -6.28
N SER A 90 -0.25 -0.93 -7.20
CA SER A 90 -1.32 0.06 -7.09
C SER A 90 -2.64 -0.43 -7.71
N SER A 91 -3.31 0.39 -8.53
CA SER A 91 -4.62 0.10 -9.12
C SER A 91 -4.63 -1.04 -10.14
N GLU A 92 -3.46 -1.47 -10.63
CA GLU A 92 -3.34 -2.64 -11.50
C GLU A 92 -3.83 -3.90 -10.81
N LEU A 93 -3.60 -4.05 -9.50
CA LEU A 93 -3.99 -5.25 -8.75
C LEU A 93 -5.53 -5.39 -8.62
N GLU A 94 -6.26 -4.30 -8.81
CA GLU A 94 -7.73 -4.29 -8.78
C GLU A 94 -8.34 -4.79 -10.10
N LYS A 95 -7.52 -4.94 -11.14
CA LYS A 95 -7.96 -5.21 -12.51
C LYS A 95 -8.08 -6.70 -12.76
N ILE A 96 -9.06 -7.30 -12.09
CA ILE A 96 -9.31 -8.73 -12.14
C ILE A 96 -9.85 -9.18 -13.50
N SER A 97 -9.40 -10.36 -13.92
CA SER A 97 -9.82 -11.06 -15.13
C SER A 97 -9.50 -12.56 -14.98
N PRO A 98 -9.91 -13.43 -15.92
CA PRO A 98 -9.41 -14.81 -15.99
C PRO A 98 -7.89 -14.92 -15.97
N TYR A 99 -7.19 -13.94 -16.53
CA TYR A 99 -5.74 -13.92 -16.66
C TYR A 99 -5.04 -13.22 -15.50
N HIS A 100 -5.77 -12.66 -14.53
CA HIS A 100 -5.16 -12.00 -13.38
C HIS A 100 -4.31 -12.99 -12.56
N PRO A 101 -3.17 -12.59 -11.94
CA PRO A 101 -2.25 -13.50 -11.26
C PRO A 101 -2.90 -14.38 -10.19
N SER A 102 -3.89 -13.85 -9.47
CA SER A 102 -4.66 -14.65 -8.49
C SER A 102 -5.52 -15.73 -9.16
N SER A 103 -6.22 -15.42 -10.26
CA SER A 103 -6.99 -16.41 -11.04
C SER A 103 -6.06 -17.45 -11.67
N PHE A 104 -4.93 -17.00 -12.22
CA PHE A 104 -3.88 -17.86 -12.76
C PHE A 104 -3.36 -18.82 -11.70
N ALA A 105 -3.02 -18.34 -10.49
CA ALA A 105 -2.48 -19.16 -9.42
C ALA A 105 -3.52 -20.12 -8.79
N MET A 106 -4.81 -19.78 -8.84
CA MET A 106 -5.89 -20.69 -8.47
C MET A 106 -6.02 -21.84 -9.48
N LYS A 107 -5.79 -21.56 -10.76
CA LYS A 107 -5.85 -22.57 -11.82
C LYS A 107 -4.59 -23.44 -11.89
N TYR A 108 -3.44 -22.79 -11.81
CA TYR A 108 -2.13 -23.38 -12.04
C TYR A 108 -1.28 -23.22 -10.78
N ASN A 109 -0.69 -24.30 -10.30
CA ASN A 109 0.16 -24.26 -9.10
C ASN A 109 1.44 -23.43 -9.37
N VAL A 110 1.58 -22.27 -8.72
CA VAL A 110 2.76 -21.39 -8.81
C VAL A 110 3.78 -21.78 -7.75
N ASN A 111 4.36 -22.99 -7.87
CA ASN A 111 5.29 -23.55 -6.88
C ASN A 111 4.74 -23.54 -5.43
N GLY A 112 3.43 -23.75 -5.26
CA GLY A 112 2.75 -23.71 -3.97
C GLY A 112 2.47 -22.31 -3.40
N TYR A 113 2.83 -21.24 -4.13
CA TYR A 113 2.53 -19.87 -3.72
C TYR A 113 1.08 -19.47 -4.01
N THR A 114 0.55 -18.59 -3.17
CA THR A 114 -0.71 -17.87 -3.37
C THR A 114 -0.40 -16.38 -3.44
N PRO A 115 -0.77 -15.67 -4.53
CA PRO A 115 -0.62 -14.22 -4.61
C PRO A 115 -1.29 -13.51 -3.43
N TYR A 116 -0.58 -12.53 -2.86
CA TYR A 116 -1.07 -11.63 -1.83
C TYR A 116 -0.91 -10.20 -2.32
N LEU A 117 -2.02 -9.59 -2.73
CA LEU A 117 -2.06 -8.33 -3.46
C LEU A 117 -1.97 -7.14 -2.50
N ILE A 118 -0.94 -6.29 -2.64
CA ILE A 118 -0.69 -5.15 -1.75
C ILE A 118 -0.63 -3.88 -2.58
N GLY A 119 -1.74 -3.14 -2.63
CA GLY A 119 -1.81 -1.88 -3.36
C GLY A 119 -3.22 -1.56 -3.81
N GLN A 120 -3.49 -0.27 -4.00
CA GLN A 120 -4.75 0.25 -4.54
C GLN A 120 -4.46 1.50 -5.37
N ALA A 121 -5.47 2.04 -6.05
CA ALA A 121 -5.37 3.34 -6.71
C ALA A 121 -4.79 4.42 -5.77
N GLY A 122 -3.58 4.90 -6.09
CA GLY A 122 -2.89 5.94 -5.31
C GLY A 122 -1.80 5.44 -4.37
N THR A 123 -1.62 4.14 -4.17
CA THR A 123 -0.44 3.62 -3.48
C THR A 123 0.80 3.80 -4.35
N GLN A 124 1.81 4.44 -3.80
CA GLN A 124 3.13 4.66 -4.42
C GLN A 124 4.21 4.22 -3.43
N SER A 125 5.47 4.52 -3.67
CA SER A 125 6.58 3.97 -2.88
C SER A 125 6.56 4.36 -1.41
N LEU A 126 6.21 5.61 -1.07
CA LEU A 126 6.25 6.05 0.33
C LEU A 126 5.19 5.35 1.23
N PRO A 127 3.90 5.26 0.86
CA PRO A 127 2.95 4.42 1.59
C PRO A 127 3.36 2.94 1.61
N GLN A 128 3.95 2.43 0.54
CA GLN A 128 4.42 1.04 0.47
C GLN A 128 5.62 0.80 1.41
N PHE A 129 6.52 1.78 1.57
CA PHE A 129 7.59 1.74 2.56
C PHE A 129 7.02 1.55 3.97
N PHE A 130 6.04 2.35 4.39
CA PHE A 130 5.41 2.20 5.72
C PHE A 130 4.64 0.89 5.86
N TYR A 131 4.05 0.39 4.77
CA TYR A 131 3.48 -0.96 4.77
C TYR A 131 4.58 -1.99 5.10
N ILE A 132 5.67 -2.02 4.31
CA ILE A 132 6.75 -3.01 4.43
C ILE A 132 7.46 -2.92 5.79
N ASP A 133 7.86 -1.72 6.23
CA ASP A 133 8.57 -1.52 7.50
C ASP A 133 7.75 -2.05 8.70
N SER A 134 6.44 -1.79 8.70
CA SER A 134 5.57 -2.24 9.78
C SER A 134 5.53 -3.77 9.93
N VAL A 135 5.77 -4.52 8.85
CA VAL A 135 5.79 -5.99 8.83
C VAL A 135 7.16 -6.55 8.46
N ALA A 136 8.24 -5.80 8.69
CA ALA A 136 9.60 -6.19 8.31
C ALA A 136 9.98 -7.60 8.80
N LYS A 137 9.52 -7.99 10.01
CA LYS A 137 9.74 -9.34 10.55
C LYS A 137 9.12 -10.44 9.68
N GLN A 138 7.91 -10.22 9.18
CA GLN A 138 7.20 -11.15 8.30
C GLN A 138 7.77 -11.13 6.89
N MET A 139 8.27 -9.97 6.45
CA MET A 139 8.87 -9.81 5.13
C MET A 139 10.25 -10.44 5.03
N LYS A 140 11.08 -10.42 6.09
CA LYS A 140 12.43 -11.00 6.11
C LYS A 140 12.61 -12.30 5.32
N ASN A 141 13.63 -12.32 4.45
CA ASN A 141 14.07 -13.41 3.58
C ASN A 141 12.95 -13.93 2.66
N ARG A 142 12.11 -13.06 2.10
CA ARG A 142 10.96 -13.48 1.29
C ARG A 142 11.12 -13.10 -0.18
N LYS A 143 10.49 -13.90 -1.03
CA LYS A 143 10.21 -13.55 -2.43
C LYS A 143 9.11 -12.52 -2.52
N ILE A 144 9.30 -11.48 -3.31
CA ILE A 144 8.35 -10.38 -3.51
C ILE A 144 8.34 -10.03 -5.00
N ILE A 145 7.17 -9.71 -5.54
CA ILE A 145 7.05 -9.05 -6.83
C ILE A 145 6.63 -7.61 -6.57
N PHE A 146 7.35 -6.64 -7.15
CA PHE A 146 7.06 -5.21 -6.99
C PHE A 146 6.85 -4.56 -8.36
N ILE A 147 5.62 -4.09 -8.63
CA ILE A 147 5.25 -3.42 -9.87
C ILE A 147 5.60 -1.94 -9.77
N ILE A 148 6.43 -1.43 -10.68
CA ILE A 148 6.87 -0.03 -10.70
C ILE A 148 6.13 0.72 -11.80
N SER A 149 5.02 1.37 -11.45
CA SER A 149 4.25 2.14 -12.44
C SER A 149 4.93 3.48 -12.78
N PRO A 150 5.25 3.75 -14.06
CA PRO A 150 5.90 5.00 -14.49
C PRO A 150 5.15 6.27 -14.06
N GLN A 151 3.82 6.19 -13.96
CA GLN A 151 2.94 7.31 -13.66
C GLN A 151 3.11 7.83 -12.23
N TRP A 152 3.67 7.04 -11.31
CA TRP A 152 4.03 7.50 -9.96
C TRP A 152 5.14 8.56 -10.02
N PHE A 153 6.02 8.47 -11.02
CA PHE A 153 7.19 9.32 -11.21
C PHE A 153 6.86 10.63 -11.95
N GLY A 154 5.63 11.13 -11.77
CA GLY A 154 5.29 12.50 -12.13
C GLY A 154 6.02 13.51 -11.24
N ARG A 155 6.05 14.78 -11.65
CA ARG A 155 6.80 15.85 -10.97
C ARG A 155 6.48 16.02 -9.48
N GLN A 156 5.24 15.75 -9.08
CA GLN A 156 4.79 15.95 -7.71
C GLN A 156 5.01 14.72 -6.82
N GLY A 157 5.18 13.51 -7.40
CA GLY A 157 5.18 12.23 -6.68
C GLY A 157 3.89 12.01 -5.89
N VAL A 158 3.98 11.24 -4.80
CA VAL A 158 2.86 11.04 -3.87
C VAL A 158 2.44 12.36 -3.21
N GLN A 159 1.14 12.55 -2.96
CA GLN A 159 0.58 13.69 -2.24
C GLN A 159 0.08 13.29 -0.84
N SER A 160 -0.22 14.28 0.01
CA SER A 160 -0.70 14.06 1.38
C SER A 160 -1.97 13.20 1.44
N GLY A 161 -2.93 13.46 0.55
CA GLY A 161 -4.18 12.68 0.52
C GLY A 161 -3.97 11.19 0.33
N GLN A 162 -2.96 10.76 -0.45
CA GLN A 162 -2.62 9.34 -0.56
C GLN A 162 -1.91 8.83 0.71
N MET A 163 -1.08 9.63 1.35
CA MET A 163 -0.48 9.25 2.64
C MET A 163 -1.56 9.00 3.70
N ASP A 164 -2.51 9.91 3.83
CA ASP A 164 -3.61 9.83 4.80
C ASP A 164 -4.53 8.64 4.53
N GLN A 165 -4.72 8.29 3.25
CA GLN A 165 -5.54 7.15 2.86
C GLN A 165 -4.88 5.79 3.20
N PHE A 166 -3.56 5.70 3.05
CA PHE A 166 -2.84 4.42 3.03
C PHE A 166 -1.88 4.20 4.20
N THR A 167 -1.67 5.19 5.06
CA THR A 167 -0.76 5.07 6.21
C THR A 167 -1.49 5.38 7.50
N SER A 168 -1.43 4.47 8.48
CA SER A 168 -1.97 4.71 9.82
C SER A 168 -0.99 5.53 10.65
N HIS A 169 -1.48 6.30 11.63
CA HIS A 169 -0.60 7.00 12.58
C HIS A 169 0.29 6.04 13.35
N GLY A 170 -0.22 4.84 13.67
CA GLY A 170 0.57 3.80 14.30
C GLY A 170 1.76 3.35 13.44
N ALA A 171 1.64 3.31 12.12
CA ALA A 171 2.78 3.03 11.25
C ALA A 171 3.87 4.11 11.35
N PHE A 172 3.50 5.39 11.45
CA PHE A 172 4.46 6.47 11.71
C PHE A 172 5.12 6.33 13.08
N TYR A 173 4.34 6.06 14.12
CA TYR A 173 4.88 5.92 15.48
C TYR A 173 5.83 4.73 15.60
N THR A 174 5.43 3.55 15.09
CA THR A 174 6.28 2.35 15.09
C THR A 174 7.56 2.53 14.29
N TRP A 175 7.54 3.35 13.23
CA TRP A 175 8.75 3.70 12.49
C TRP A 175 9.64 4.66 13.31
N ILE A 176 9.08 5.73 13.88
CA ILE A 176 9.82 6.72 14.70
C ILE A 176 10.53 6.07 15.89
N GLU A 177 9.87 5.12 16.58
CA GLU A 177 10.46 4.36 17.70
C GLU A 177 11.80 3.70 17.34
N LYS A 178 11.95 3.28 16.08
CA LYS A 178 13.12 2.52 15.60
C LYS A 178 14.09 3.38 14.80
N ALA A 179 13.74 4.65 14.56
CA ALA A 179 14.46 5.51 13.67
C ALA A 179 15.78 5.99 14.29
N ASP A 180 16.89 5.79 13.59
CA ASP A 180 18.18 6.38 13.99
C ASP A 180 18.26 7.81 13.44
N PRO A 181 18.33 8.85 14.29
CA PRO A 181 18.44 10.24 13.82
C PRO A 181 19.72 10.52 13.04
N LYS A 182 20.76 9.67 13.16
CA LYS A 182 22.02 9.84 12.41
C LYS A 182 21.99 9.17 11.04
N ASP A 183 20.99 8.34 10.75
CA ASP A 183 20.82 7.70 9.45
C ASP A 183 20.30 8.71 8.40
N PRO A 184 21.00 8.92 7.27
CA PRO A 184 20.52 9.72 6.17
C PRO A 184 19.16 9.29 5.61
N LEU A 185 18.83 7.99 5.69
CA LEU A 185 17.51 7.48 5.30
C LEU A 185 16.41 8.08 6.20
N THR A 186 16.58 7.97 7.52
CA THR A 186 15.68 8.55 8.52
C THR A 186 15.45 10.04 8.27
N GLN A 187 16.53 10.80 8.11
CA GLN A 187 16.45 12.24 7.86
C GLN A 187 15.72 12.56 6.55
N SER A 188 15.92 11.77 5.50
CA SER A 188 15.26 11.94 4.21
C SER A 188 13.76 11.67 4.29
N ILE A 189 13.36 10.57 4.94
CA ILE A 189 11.94 10.22 5.15
C ILE A 189 11.25 11.31 5.98
N ALA A 190 11.88 11.75 7.08
CA ALA A 190 11.33 12.79 7.94
C ALA A 190 11.11 14.11 7.17
N LYS A 191 12.11 14.57 6.39
CA LYS A 191 11.97 15.73 5.50
C LYS A 191 10.87 15.54 4.46
N ARG A 192 10.73 14.33 3.92
CA ARG A 192 9.70 14.01 2.93
C ARG A 192 8.30 14.12 3.53
N LEU A 193 8.08 13.58 4.73
CA LEU A 193 6.80 13.65 5.44
C LEU A 193 6.43 15.09 5.82
N LEU A 194 7.38 15.86 6.36
CA LEU A 194 7.18 17.29 6.65
C LEU A 194 6.82 18.07 5.39
N GLY A 195 7.53 17.83 4.28
CA GLY A 195 7.26 18.48 3.00
C GLY A 195 5.91 18.12 2.37
N LEU A 196 5.30 17.00 2.79
CA LEU A 196 3.94 16.61 2.40
C LEU A 196 2.87 17.26 3.27
N ASN A 197 3.22 17.85 4.41
CA ASN A 197 2.28 18.30 5.43
C ASN A 197 1.34 17.17 5.88
N THR A 198 1.88 15.96 6.06
CA THR A 198 1.12 14.82 6.58
C THR A 198 0.69 15.12 8.01
N ASP A 199 -0.62 15.08 8.27
CA ASP A 199 -1.25 15.33 9.58
C ASP A 199 -0.70 16.58 10.32
N THR A 200 -0.98 17.76 9.76
CA THR A 200 -0.55 19.06 10.33
C THR A 200 -1.09 19.37 11.72
N THR A 201 -2.09 18.62 12.18
CA THR A 201 -2.72 18.83 13.50
C THR A 201 -2.05 18.05 14.62
N ASN A 202 -1.20 17.08 14.29
CA ASN A 202 -0.56 16.19 15.25
C ASN A 202 0.82 16.71 15.64
N THR A 203 0.84 17.58 16.65
CA THR A 203 2.08 18.22 17.12
C THR A 203 3.13 17.20 17.54
N THR A 204 2.75 16.10 18.19
CA THR A 204 3.67 15.03 18.59
C THR A 204 4.39 14.38 17.41
N LEU A 205 3.65 14.10 16.32
CA LEU A 205 4.25 13.58 15.10
C LEU A 205 5.18 14.61 14.46
N ASN A 206 4.71 15.85 14.29
CA ASN A 206 5.46 16.91 13.63
C ASN A 206 6.74 17.29 14.37
N ASP A 207 6.72 17.35 15.70
CA ASP A 207 7.90 17.62 16.54
C ASP A 207 8.95 16.52 16.36
N ALA A 208 8.53 15.24 16.41
CA ALA A 208 9.44 14.13 16.21
C ALA A 208 10.02 14.09 14.79
N LEU A 209 9.21 14.35 13.77
CA LEU A 209 9.68 14.45 12.39
C LEU A 209 10.67 15.61 12.21
N SER A 210 10.43 16.75 12.86
CA SER A 210 11.33 17.91 12.85
C SER A 210 12.69 17.56 13.46
N ASP A 211 12.69 16.93 14.63
CA ASP A 211 13.92 16.45 15.29
C ASP A 211 14.69 15.47 14.37
N LEU A 212 14.01 14.46 13.83
CA LEU A 212 14.62 13.48 12.94
C LEU A 212 15.14 14.10 11.64
N ALA A 213 14.43 15.06 11.06
CA ALA A 213 14.86 15.77 9.84
C ALA A 213 16.16 16.56 10.07
N ASP A 214 16.33 17.13 11.25
CA ASP A 214 17.53 17.85 11.69
C ASP A 214 18.67 16.92 12.15
N GLY A 215 18.43 15.60 12.15
CA GLY A 215 19.37 14.61 12.67
C GLY A 215 19.57 14.67 14.18
N LYS A 216 18.56 15.17 14.89
CA LYS A 216 18.49 15.24 16.35
C LYS A 216 17.66 14.06 16.87
N ALA A 217 18.01 13.58 18.06
CA ALA A 217 17.17 12.60 18.74
C ALA A 217 15.84 13.24 19.10
N VAL A 218 14.75 12.46 18.97
CA VAL A 218 13.41 12.88 19.38
C VAL A 218 13.43 13.22 20.88
N ALA A 219 12.84 14.35 21.26
CA ALA A 219 12.75 14.75 22.66
C ALA A 219 12.19 13.62 23.55
N PRO A 220 12.77 13.32 24.73
CA PRO A 220 12.37 12.17 25.54
C PRO A 220 10.88 12.10 25.89
N THR A 221 10.25 13.25 26.14
CA THR A 221 8.81 13.35 26.41
C THR A 221 7.97 13.00 25.19
N THR A 222 8.36 13.48 24.00
CA THR A 222 7.73 13.16 22.72
C THR A 222 7.92 11.67 22.40
N LEU A 223 9.13 11.14 22.60
CA LEU A 223 9.43 9.72 22.37
C LEU A 223 8.59 8.83 23.28
N THR A 224 8.51 9.13 24.59
CA THR A 224 7.67 8.39 25.54
C THR A 224 6.19 8.38 25.11
N LYS A 225 5.70 9.52 24.60
CA LYS A 225 4.32 9.61 24.09
C LYS A 225 4.13 8.77 22.82
N ILE A 226 5.10 8.78 21.90
CA ILE A 226 5.10 7.95 20.69
C ILE A 226 5.09 6.47 21.07
N GLU A 227 5.92 6.05 22.03
CA GLU A 227 6.00 4.68 22.52
C GLU A 227 4.67 4.16 23.07
N LEU A 228 4.01 5.02 23.86
CA LEU A 228 2.68 4.73 24.38
C LEU A 228 1.63 4.62 23.25
N LEU A 229 1.62 5.56 22.31
CA LEU A 229 0.66 5.60 21.20
C LEU A 229 0.84 4.42 20.23
N SER A 230 2.08 4.05 19.91
CA SER A 230 2.43 2.88 19.10
C SER A 230 1.95 1.60 19.77
N SER A 231 2.27 1.43 21.06
CA SER A 231 1.86 0.27 21.86
C SER A 231 0.33 0.14 21.95
N LEU A 232 -0.38 1.25 22.15
CA LEU A 232 -1.84 1.28 22.17
C LEU A 232 -2.42 0.92 20.80
N TRP A 233 -1.89 1.50 19.71
CA TRP A 233 -2.38 1.24 18.36
C TRP A 233 -2.29 -0.23 17.98
N VAL A 234 -1.15 -0.89 18.22
CA VAL A 234 -0.98 -2.32 17.91
C VAL A 234 -2.05 -3.14 18.65
N ARG A 235 -2.26 -2.86 19.94
CA ARG A 235 -3.20 -3.63 20.76
C ARG A 235 -4.65 -3.35 20.43
N GLU A 236 -5.00 -2.09 20.18
CA GLU A 236 -6.31 -1.69 19.67
C GLU A 236 -6.61 -2.41 18.36
N ASP A 237 -5.66 -2.44 17.44
CA ASP A 237 -5.82 -3.15 16.17
C ASP A 237 -6.03 -4.65 16.40
N TYR A 238 -5.26 -5.34 17.25
CA TYR A 238 -5.54 -6.75 17.59
C TYR A 238 -6.92 -6.97 18.23
N LEU A 239 -7.42 -6.05 19.05
CA LEU A 239 -8.71 -6.18 19.73
C LEU A 239 -9.91 -5.96 18.81
N PHE A 240 -9.83 -4.93 17.95
CA PHE A 240 -10.98 -4.47 17.19
C PHE A 240 -10.93 -4.84 15.70
N SER A 241 -9.79 -5.32 15.19
CA SER A 241 -9.66 -5.73 13.78
C SER A 241 -10.61 -6.87 13.39
N GLY A 242 -10.94 -7.78 14.30
CA GLY A 242 -11.95 -8.83 14.06
C GLY A 242 -13.35 -8.24 13.84
N VAL A 243 -13.75 -7.28 14.68
CA VAL A 243 -15.04 -6.57 14.55
C VAL A 243 -15.06 -5.72 13.28
N ALA A 244 -13.98 -4.98 13.00
CA ALA A 244 -13.84 -4.21 11.77
C ALA A 244 -13.91 -5.10 10.52
N ASN A 245 -13.36 -6.32 10.59
CA ASN A 245 -13.44 -7.28 9.49
C ASN A 245 -14.86 -7.82 9.28
N LEU A 246 -15.61 -8.11 10.36
CA LEU A 246 -17.00 -8.52 10.26
C LEU A 246 -17.91 -7.44 9.67
N GLN A 247 -17.57 -6.17 9.87
CA GLN A 247 -18.29 -5.02 9.31
C GLN A 247 -17.79 -4.63 7.91
N ALA A 248 -16.65 -5.17 7.46
CA ALA A 248 -16.12 -4.86 6.15
C ALA A 248 -17.04 -5.43 5.06
N PRO A 249 -17.36 -4.66 4.01
CA PRO A 249 -18.16 -5.17 2.90
C PRO A 249 -17.46 -6.35 2.24
N ASP A 250 -18.17 -7.48 2.08
CA ASP A 250 -17.70 -8.55 1.22
C ASP A 250 -17.78 -8.08 -0.23
N THR A 251 -16.62 -7.94 -0.87
CA THR A 251 -16.54 -7.53 -2.28
C THR A 251 -16.86 -8.69 -3.23
N GLY A 252 -16.94 -9.92 -2.74
CA GLY A 252 -17.08 -11.14 -3.55
C GLY A 252 -15.83 -11.43 -4.40
N MET A 253 -14.71 -10.75 -4.16
CA MET A 253 -13.55 -10.79 -5.05
C MET A 253 -12.91 -12.17 -5.11
N LEU A 254 -12.79 -12.89 -3.99
CA LEU A 254 -12.26 -14.26 -3.99
C LEU A 254 -13.12 -15.18 -4.87
N GLY A 255 -14.44 -15.18 -4.66
CA GLY A 255 -15.36 -16.00 -5.47
C GLY A 255 -15.33 -15.62 -6.95
N LYS A 256 -15.16 -14.33 -7.27
CA LYS A 256 -15.02 -13.87 -8.66
C LYS A 256 -13.73 -14.38 -9.31
N LEU A 257 -12.60 -14.33 -8.60
CA LEU A 257 -11.32 -14.88 -9.05
C LEU A 257 -11.37 -16.40 -9.22
N GLU A 258 -12.06 -17.10 -8.31
CA GLU A 258 -12.28 -18.54 -8.44
C GLU A 258 -13.10 -18.88 -9.70
N GLN A 259 -14.18 -18.14 -9.97
CA GLN A 259 -14.96 -18.29 -11.21
C GLN A 259 -14.13 -17.96 -12.46
N ASP A 260 -13.32 -16.91 -12.39
CA ASP A 260 -12.45 -16.48 -13.49
C ASP A 260 -11.35 -17.52 -13.77
N SER A 261 -10.81 -18.18 -12.74
CA SER A 261 -9.85 -19.29 -12.89
C SER A 261 -10.43 -20.49 -13.67
N GLN A 262 -11.74 -20.73 -13.59
CA GLN A 262 -12.38 -21.84 -14.31
C GLN A 262 -12.46 -21.61 -15.82
N GLN A 263 -12.35 -20.35 -16.27
CA GLN A 263 -12.34 -20.01 -17.70
C GLN A 263 -11.01 -20.32 -18.38
N LEU A 264 -9.92 -20.48 -17.61
CA LEU A 264 -8.61 -20.82 -18.14
C LEU A 264 -8.54 -22.29 -18.60
N PRO A 265 -7.73 -22.62 -19.62
CA PRO A 265 -7.46 -23.99 -20.05
C PRO A 265 -7.02 -24.91 -18.91
N LYS A 266 -7.31 -26.21 -18.99
CA LYS A 266 -6.91 -27.16 -17.93
C LYS A 266 -5.40 -27.37 -17.85
N LYS A 267 -4.70 -27.35 -18.99
CA LYS A 267 -3.25 -27.50 -19.08
C LYS A 267 -2.63 -26.14 -19.36
N LEU A 268 -1.55 -25.83 -18.66
CA LEU A 268 -0.81 -24.60 -18.85
C LEU A 268 -0.07 -24.64 -20.20
N ASP A 269 -0.46 -23.74 -21.10
CA ASP A 269 0.21 -23.46 -22.36
C ASP A 269 0.16 -21.95 -22.59
N TYR A 270 1.31 -21.28 -22.52
CA TYR A 270 1.39 -19.82 -22.62
C TYR A 270 1.02 -19.29 -24.02
N GLN A 271 1.24 -20.07 -25.09
CA GLN A 271 0.86 -19.66 -26.44
C GLN A 271 -0.66 -19.71 -26.59
N GLN A 272 -1.30 -20.77 -26.09
CA GLN A 272 -2.75 -20.87 -26.07
C GLN A 272 -3.37 -19.76 -25.19
N LEU A 273 -2.81 -19.52 -24.00
CA LEU A 273 -3.25 -18.46 -23.11
C LEU A 273 -3.17 -17.08 -23.76
N ASP A 274 -2.07 -16.76 -24.46
CA ASP A 274 -1.93 -15.47 -25.15
C ASP A 274 -2.96 -15.29 -26.28
N GLN A 275 -3.25 -16.36 -27.03
CA GLN A 275 -4.28 -16.35 -28.08
C GLN A 275 -5.69 -16.18 -27.51
N ASP A 276 -6.01 -16.86 -26.41
CA ASP A 276 -7.31 -16.73 -25.75
C ASP A 276 -7.46 -15.37 -25.07
N ALA A 277 -6.38 -14.85 -24.49
CA ALA A 277 -6.31 -13.50 -23.92
C ALA A 277 -6.56 -12.43 -24.99
N TYR A 278 -5.97 -12.59 -26.18
CA TYR A 278 -6.24 -11.73 -27.33
C TYR A 278 -7.75 -11.71 -27.66
N LYS A 279 -8.36 -12.88 -27.83
CA LYS A 279 -9.79 -12.99 -28.20
C LYS A 279 -10.69 -12.40 -27.11
N TYR A 280 -10.39 -12.71 -25.85
CA TYR A 280 -11.11 -12.21 -24.68
C TYR A 280 -11.15 -10.69 -24.66
N GLU A 281 -9.99 -10.04 -24.79
CA GLU A 281 -9.89 -8.59 -24.71
C GLU A 281 -10.45 -7.91 -25.98
N ALA A 282 -10.19 -8.48 -27.16
CA ALA A 282 -10.70 -7.96 -28.43
C ALA A 282 -12.23 -7.89 -28.45
N GLY A 283 -12.91 -8.92 -27.93
CA GLY A 283 -14.37 -8.94 -27.80
C GLY A 283 -14.93 -7.92 -26.81
N ARG A 284 -14.09 -7.35 -25.94
CA ARG A 284 -14.46 -6.41 -24.87
C ARG A 284 -14.01 -4.98 -25.13
N SER A 285 -13.25 -4.74 -26.20
CA SER A 285 -12.64 -3.45 -26.56
C SER A 285 -13.00 -3.07 -28.01
N THR A 286 -14.30 -3.10 -28.32
CA THR A 286 -14.86 -2.95 -29.68
C THR A 286 -15.39 -1.56 -30.00
N ASN A 287 -15.61 -0.70 -29.00
CA ASN A 287 -16.32 0.58 -29.17
C ASN A 287 -15.41 1.81 -29.32
N ASN A 288 -14.09 1.61 -29.42
CA ASN A 288 -13.12 2.67 -29.55
C ASN A 288 -11.85 2.21 -30.28
N ARG A 289 -11.14 3.18 -30.89
CA ARG A 289 -9.92 2.91 -31.70
C ARG A 289 -8.65 2.68 -30.86
N PHE A 290 -8.72 2.89 -29.55
CA PHE A 290 -7.56 2.85 -28.65
C PHE A 290 -7.39 1.50 -27.96
N GLN A 291 -8.23 0.51 -28.27
CA GLN A 291 -8.25 -0.81 -27.61
C GLN A 291 -8.44 -0.74 -26.09
N VAL A 292 -9.07 0.33 -25.60
CA VAL A 292 -9.49 0.43 -24.20
C VAL A 292 -10.75 -0.40 -24.02
N LEU A 293 -10.89 -1.09 -22.89
CA LEU A 293 -12.10 -1.83 -22.53
C LEU A 293 -13.35 -0.95 -22.69
N ASN A 294 -14.42 -1.52 -23.26
CA ASN A 294 -15.67 -0.83 -23.53
C ASN A 294 -16.24 -0.14 -22.28
N SER A 295 -16.18 -0.81 -21.12
CA SER A 295 -16.63 -0.27 -19.84
C SER A 295 -15.81 0.95 -19.42
N VAL A 296 -14.48 0.83 -19.44
CA VAL A 296 -13.56 1.91 -19.09
C VAL A 296 -13.70 3.08 -20.05
N TRP A 297 -13.81 2.81 -21.35
CA TRP A 297 -14.02 3.82 -22.37
C TRP A 297 -15.29 4.63 -22.12
N ASN A 298 -16.42 3.93 -21.95
CA ASN A 298 -17.72 4.55 -21.71
C ASN A 298 -17.74 5.40 -20.45
N GLN A 299 -17.15 4.90 -19.35
CA GLN A 299 -17.16 5.56 -18.06
C GLN A 299 -16.16 6.73 -17.98
N LYS A 300 -14.96 6.57 -18.53
CA LYS A 300 -13.84 7.48 -18.27
C LYS A 300 -13.42 8.36 -19.44
N PHE A 301 -13.72 8.00 -20.69
CA PHE A 301 -13.11 8.69 -21.84
C PHE A 301 -14.09 9.15 -22.92
N LYS A 302 -15.20 8.44 -23.14
CA LYS A 302 -16.13 8.66 -24.26
C LYS A 302 -16.59 10.10 -24.41
N GLN A 303 -16.82 10.80 -23.30
CA GLN A 303 -17.34 12.17 -23.30
C GLN A 303 -16.28 13.23 -23.65
N HIS A 304 -15.01 13.00 -23.35
CA HIS A 304 -14.00 14.06 -23.38
C HIS A 304 -12.65 13.63 -23.98
N TRP A 305 -12.53 12.44 -24.58
CA TRP A 305 -11.29 11.99 -25.21
C TRP A 305 -10.77 12.98 -26.26
N ARG A 306 -11.64 13.68 -26.98
CA ARG A 306 -11.25 14.68 -28.01
C ARG A 306 -10.39 15.81 -27.46
N SER A 307 -10.64 16.25 -26.23
CA SER A 307 -9.84 17.32 -25.59
C SER A 307 -8.51 16.82 -25.05
N MET A 308 -8.27 15.51 -25.03
CA MET A 308 -7.01 14.94 -24.54
C MET A 308 -5.92 14.85 -25.60
N GLN A 309 -6.21 15.20 -26.86
CA GLN A 309 -5.21 15.22 -27.92
C GLN A 309 -4.04 16.13 -27.54
N ASN A 310 -2.81 15.61 -27.60
CA ASN A 310 -1.57 16.33 -27.27
C ASN A 310 -1.46 16.87 -25.83
N TYR A 311 -2.35 16.46 -24.91
CA TYR A 311 -2.33 16.92 -23.52
C TYR A 311 -1.05 16.53 -22.75
N GLN A 312 -0.38 15.44 -23.15
CA GLN A 312 0.80 14.88 -22.48
C GLN A 312 2.14 15.25 -23.15
N THR A 313 2.15 16.18 -24.11
CA THR A 313 3.37 16.59 -24.86
C THR A 313 4.54 17.06 -23.99
N LYS A 314 4.27 17.58 -22.80
CA LYS A 314 5.28 18.08 -21.85
C LYS A 314 5.59 17.10 -20.70
N TYR A 315 4.93 15.94 -20.69
CA TYR A 315 5.05 14.98 -19.60
C TYR A 315 6.39 14.24 -19.70
N HIS A 316 6.92 13.88 -18.54
CA HIS A 316 8.14 13.11 -18.39
C HIS A 316 8.10 12.42 -17.03
N TYR A 317 8.73 11.24 -16.96
CA TYR A 317 8.75 10.38 -15.77
C TYR A 317 10.17 10.16 -15.24
N ASP A 318 11.17 10.88 -15.77
CA ASP A 318 12.56 10.80 -15.36
C ASP A 318 12.95 11.90 -14.35
N GLN A 319 12.00 12.72 -13.88
CA GLN A 319 12.21 13.71 -12.83
C GLN A 319 11.10 13.68 -11.80
N SER A 320 11.39 13.18 -10.60
CA SER A 320 10.38 13.02 -9.56
C SER A 320 11.00 12.83 -8.16
N PRO A 321 10.37 13.34 -7.10
CA PRO A 321 10.69 12.90 -5.74
C PRO A 321 10.46 11.39 -5.53
N GLU A 322 9.61 10.77 -6.36
CA GLU A 322 9.30 9.34 -6.29
C GLU A 322 10.53 8.44 -6.45
N PHE A 323 11.61 8.91 -7.10
CA PHE A 323 12.87 8.15 -7.17
C PHE A 323 13.53 7.95 -5.79
N SER A 324 13.39 8.92 -4.88
CA SER A 324 13.86 8.79 -3.51
C SER A 324 12.83 8.09 -2.63
N ASP A 325 11.53 8.29 -2.88
CA ASP A 325 10.48 7.53 -2.19
C ASP A 325 10.64 6.01 -2.50
N PHE A 326 10.98 5.66 -3.75
CA PHE A 326 11.34 4.31 -4.16
C PHE A 326 12.62 3.80 -3.50
N GLN A 327 13.60 4.68 -3.28
CA GLN A 327 14.81 4.30 -2.55
C GLN A 327 14.50 3.86 -1.11
N TYR A 328 13.47 4.42 -0.46
CA TYR A 328 13.06 3.96 0.88
C TYR A 328 12.60 2.51 0.87
N VAL A 329 11.83 2.11 -0.15
CA VAL A 329 11.42 0.71 -0.35
C VAL A 329 12.64 -0.20 -0.57
N LEU A 330 13.61 0.22 -1.40
CA LEU A 330 14.83 -0.57 -1.63
C LEU A 330 15.66 -0.77 -0.35
N ASN A 331 15.68 0.22 0.55
CA ASN A 331 16.34 0.08 1.85
C ASN A 331 15.67 -1.02 2.70
N GLU A 332 14.34 -1.08 2.74
CA GLU A 332 13.64 -2.12 3.50
C GLU A 332 13.85 -3.52 2.91
N PHE A 333 13.78 -3.67 1.58
CA PHE A 333 14.12 -4.95 0.95
C PHE A 333 15.56 -5.39 1.26
N ALA A 334 16.49 -4.44 1.28
CA ALA A 334 17.88 -4.75 1.62
C ALA A 334 18.06 -5.15 3.08
N LYS A 335 17.44 -4.43 4.01
CA LYS A 335 17.43 -4.72 5.44
C LYS A 335 16.79 -6.08 5.76
N ASN A 336 15.78 -6.46 4.99
CA ASN A 336 15.06 -7.72 5.13
C ASN A 336 15.71 -8.90 4.40
N HIS A 337 16.72 -8.66 3.55
CA HIS A 337 17.27 -9.64 2.61
C HIS A 337 16.19 -10.28 1.72
N ASP A 338 15.24 -9.45 1.27
CA ASP A 338 14.17 -9.90 0.40
C ASP A 338 14.69 -10.14 -1.01
N GLN A 339 14.25 -11.23 -1.64
CA GLN A 339 14.47 -11.51 -3.05
C GLN A 339 13.31 -10.87 -3.83
N VAL A 340 13.59 -9.93 -4.74
CA VAL A 340 12.54 -9.11 -5.35
C VAL A 340 12.64 -9.11 -6.86
N GLU A 341 11.56 -9.53 -7.54
CA GLU A 341 11.35 -9.26 -8.97
C GLU A 341 10.65 -7.91 -9.14
N PHE A 342 11.28 -7.00 -9.88
CA PHE A 342 10.67 -5.72 -10.25
C PHE A 342 10.04 -5.83 -11.62
N VAL A 343 8.76 -5.46 -11.72
CA VAL A 343 8.03 -5.45 -12.99
C VAL A 343 7.73 -4.02 -13.42
N ILE A 344 8.18 -3.63 -14.60
CA ILE A 344 7.89 -2.32 -15.20
C ILE A 344 6.81 -2.54 -16.27
N PRO A 345 5.57 -2.07 -16.07
CA PRO A 345 4.49 -2.28 -17.02
C PRO A 345 4.71 -1.46 -18.30
N ALA A 346 4.07 -1.92 -19.38
CA ALA A 346 3.94 -1.14 -20.61
C ALA A 346 2.94 0.02 -20.44
N VAL A 347 2.71 0.76 -21.52
CA VAL A 347 1.61 1.72 -21.67
C VAL A 347 0.87 1.44 -22.96
N ASN A 348 -0.37 1.93 -23.08
CA ASN A 348 -1.13 1.79 -24.32
C ASN A 348 -0.62 2.75 -25.40
N ASP A 349 0.19 2.26 -26.35
CA ASP A 349 0.81 3.10 -27.39
C ASP A 349 -0.23 3.88 -28.21
N LYS A 350 -1.39 3.28 -28.53
CA LYS A 350 -2.45 3.95 -29.31
C LYS A 350 -2.99 5.18 -28.58
N TRP A 351 -3.23 5.05 -27.28
CA TRP A 351 -3.68 6.16 -26.46
C TRP A 351 -2.59 7.22 -26.28
N TYR A 352 -1.37 6.79 -25.97
CA TYR A 352 -0.26 7.68 -25.64
C TYR A 352 0.26 8.47 -26.85
N ARG A 353 0.22 7.90 -28.07
CA ARG A 353 0.45 8.67 -29.31
C ARG A 353 -0.61 9.74 -29.52
N TYR A 354 -1.86 9.45 -29.18
CA TYR A 354 -2.96 10.41 -29.34
C TYR A 354 -2.89 11.55 -28.32
N THR A 355 -2.55 11.25 -27.07
CA THR A 355 -2.30 12.26 -26.03
C THR A 355 -0.94 12.97 -26.20
N GLY A 356 -0.08 12.48 -27.09
CA GLY A 356 1.18 13.10 -27.46
C GLY A 356 2.30 12.89 -26.45
N LEU A 357 2.29 11.84 -25.62
CA LEU A 357 3.43 11.53 -24.76
C LEU A 357 4.66 11.22 -25.63
N PRO A 358 5.82 11.87 -25.40
CA PRO A 358 7.04 11.53 -26.11
C PRO A 358 7.45 10.07 -25.85
N MET A 359 7.83 9.31 -26.88
CA MET A 359 8.33 7.93 -26.68
C MET A 359 9.51 7.87 -25.70
N SER A 360 10.34 8.93 -25.67
CA SER A 360 11.46 9.05 -24.75
C SER A 360 11.04 9.10 -23.28
N ALA A 361 9.82 9.52 -22.95
CA ALA A 361 9.37 9.58 -21.55
C ALA A 361 9.40 8.20 -20.88
N MET A 362 9.02 7.16 -21.63
CA MET A 362 9.01 5.78 -21.14
C MET A 362 10.39 5.14 -21.14
N THR A 363 11.16 5.28 -22.22
CA THR A 363 12.50 4.69 -22.32
C THR A 363 13.50 5.35 -21.36
N ASN A 364 13.40 6.66 -21.16
CA ASN A 364 14.21 7.38 -20.19
C ASN A 364 13.88 6.95 -18.75
N PHE A 365 12.59 6.84 -18.42
CA PHE A 365 12.16 6.33 -17.12
C PHE A 365 12.70 4.92 -16.87
N SER A 366 12.45 3.98 -17.79
CA SER A 366 12.92 2.60 -17.67
C SER A 366 14.45 2.55 -17.51
N SER A 367 15.20 3.31 -18.30
CA SER A 367 16.66 3.36 -18.20
C SER A 367 17.12 3.85 -16.83
N LYS A 368 16.49 4.91 -16.31
CA LYS A 368 16.84 5.50 -15.02
C LYS A 368 16.52 4.58 -13.84
N ILE A 369 15.32 3.98 -13.83
CA ILE A 369 14.91 3.11 -12.72
C ILE A 369 15.71 1.80 -12.72
N LYS A 370 15.99 1.21 -13.89
CA LYS A 370 16.86 0.03 -14.02
C LYS A 370 18.28 0.33 -13.56
N TYR A 371 18.80 1.52 -13.85
CA TYR A 371 20.11 1.92 -13.34
C TYR A 371 20.12 1.94 -11.80
N GLN A 372 19.13 2.58 -11.16
CA GLN A 372 19.02 2.63 -9.69
C GLN A 372 18.93 1.24 -9.06
N LEU A 373 18.18 0.32 -9.68
CA LEU A 373 18.06 -1.06 -9.24
C LEU A 373 19.38 -1.83 -9.39
N ARG A 374 19.90 -1.93 -10.62
CA ARG A 374 21.08 -2.76 -10.94
C ARG A 374 22.34 -2.29 -10.24
N SER A 375 22.54 -0.98 -10.11
CA SER A 375 23.74 -0.46 -9.41
C SER A 375 23.77 -0.84 -7.93
N GLN A 376 22.63 -1.21 -7.35
CA GLN A 376 22.50 -1.61 -5.94
C GLN A 376 22.36 -3.13 -5.76
N GLY A 377 22.38 -3.91 -6.85
CA GLY A 377 22.33 -5.37 -6.84
C GLY A 377 20.94 -5.99 -7.08
N PHE A 378 19.91 -5.17 -7.35
CA PHE A 378 18.59 -5.66 -7.73
C PHE A 378 18.56 -5.97 -9.23
N ASN A 379 18.67 -7.26 -9.58
CA ASN A 379 18.88 -7.70 -10.96
C ASN A 379 17.69 -8.43 -11.60
N ASP A 380 16.77 -8.98 -10.81
CA ASP A 380 15.52 -9.57 -11.29
C ASP A 380 14.56 -8.44 -11.71
N ILE A 381 14.66 -8.04 -12.98
CA ILE A 381 13.86 -6.95 -13.55
C ILE A 381 13.20 -7.41 -14.84
N VAL A 382 11.87 -7.36 -14.86
CA VAL A 382 11.03 -7.63 -16.02
C VAL A 382 10.53 -6.29 -16.54
N ASP A 383 11.00 -5.90 -17.73
CA ASP A 383 10.66 -4.63 -18.34
C ASP A 383 9.77 -4.86 -19.56
N PHE A 384 8.51 -4.44 -19.48
CA PHE A 384 7.55 -4.57 -20.57
C PHE A 384 7.37 -3.27 -21.37
N THR A 385 8.19 -2.23 -21.15
CA THR A 385 8.00 -0.93 -21.81
C THR A 385 8.10 -1.00 -23.34
N ASP A 386 8.84 -1.97 -23.88
CA ASP A 386 8.97 -2.26 -25.32
C ASP A 386 7.74 -2.97 -25.92
N ARG A 387 6.87 -3.56 -25.09
CA ARG A 387 5.64 -4.25 -25.51
C ARG A 387 4.42 -3.33 -25.64
N SER A 388 4.60 -2.02 -25.51
CA SER A 388 3.52 -1.01 -25.56
C SER A 388 2.68 -1.00 -26.84
N SER A 389 3.26 -1.44 -27.97
CA SER A 389 2.57 -1.53 -29.26
C SER A 389 1.77 -2.82 -29.45
N GLU A 390 1.93 -3.80 -28.55
CA GLU A 390 1.20 -5.05 -28.64
C GLU A 390 -0.28 -4.87 -28.32
N SER A 391 -1.14 -5.34 -29.24
CA SER A 391 -2.58 -5.24 -29.05
C SER A 391 -3.01 -5.98 -27.79
N TYR A 392 -3.87 -5.34 -26.99
CA TYR A 392 -4.48 -5.91 -25.78
C TYR A 392 -3.49 -6.32 -24.67
N PHE A 393 -2.23 -5.86 -24.78
CA PHE A 393 -1.28 -5.96 -23.67
C PHE A 393 -1.72 -5.08 -22.49
N MET A 394 -2.36 -3.95 -22.80
CA MET A 394 -3.01 -3.06 -21.85
C MET A 394 -4.54 -3.11 -22.07
N GLN A 395 -5.32 -3.15 -20.99
CA GLN A 395 -6.79 -3.10 -21.06
C GLN A 395 -7.34 -1.67 -21.07
N ASP A 396 -6.54 -0.74 -20.57
CA ASP A 396 -6.86 0.68 -20.59
C ASP A 396 -5.61 1.48 -20.97
N THR A 397 -5.41 2.66 -20.41
CA THR A 397 -4.29 3.52 -20.74
C THR A 397 -2.99 3.02 -20.07
N ILE A 398 -3.07 2.44 -18.86
CA ILE A 398 -1.90 2.21 -17.99
C ILE A 398 -1.89 0.87 -17.26
N HIS A 399 -2.99 0.10 -17.24
CA HIS A 399 -3.04 -1.20 -16.56
C HIS A 399 -2.97 -2.36 -17.55
N PHE A 400 -2.30 -3.44 -17.13
CA PHE A 400 -2.23 -4.70 -17.87
C PHE A 400 -3.64 -5.17 -18.28
N GLY A 401 -3.76 -5.55 -19.54
CA GLY A 401 -4.89 -6.33 -20.03
C GLY A 401 -4.58 -7.81 -20.00
N ALA A 402 -5.48 -8.63 -20.54
CA ALA A 402 -5.37 -10.08 -20.51
C ALA A 402 -4.00 -10.59 -21.00
N ARG A 403 -3.48 -10.09 -22.13
CA ARG A 403 -2.18 -10.52 -22.66
C ARG A 403 -1.00 -10.03 -21.82
N GLY A 404 -1.13 -8.83 -21.24
CA GLY A 404 -0.16 -8.29 -20.30
C GLY A 404 -0.03 -9.16 -19.06
N TRP A 405 -1.17 -9.61 -18.52
CA TRP A 405 -1.17 -10.52 -17.39
C TRP A 405 -0.61 -11.90 -17.72
N VAL A 406 -0.89 -12.48 -18.89
CA VAL A 406 -0.23 -13.74 -19.31
C VAL A 406 1.29 -13.62 -19.31
N ALA A 407 1.82 -12.47 -19.75
CA ALA A 407 3.25 -12.21 -19.72
C ALA A 407 3.80 -12.04 -18.29
N PHE A 408 3.07 -11.32 -17.43
CA PHE A 408 3.38 -11.18 -16.01
C PHE A 408 3.37 -12.55 -15.30
N ASP A 409 2.37 -13.38 -15.56
CA ASP A 409 2.24 -14.70 -14.92
C ASP A 409 3.38 -15.63 -15.30
N LYS A 410 3.88 -15.51 -16.53
CA LYS A 410 5.08 -16.22 -16.96
C LYS A 410 6.30 -15.82 -16.13
N SER A 411 6.54 -14.51 -15.94
CA SER A 411 7.67 -14.06 -15.11
C SER A 411 7.48 -14.43 -13.64
N MET A 412 6.25 -14.30 -13.10
CA MET A 412 5.92 -14.72 -11.74
C MET A 412 6.22 -16.21 -11.52
N VAL A 413 5.89 -17.09 -12.47
CA VAL A 413 6.21 -18.52 -12.38
C VAL A 413 7.71 -18.76 -12.44
N ASP A 414 8.41 -18.12 -13.38
CA ASP A 414 9.86 -18.23 -13.50
C ASP A 414 10.56 -17.78 -12.19
N PHE A 415 10.15 -16.63 -11.65
CA PHE A 415 10.61 -16.09 -10.38
C PHE A 415 10.29 -16.99 -9.19
N ALA A 416 9.06 -17.50 -9.09
CA ALA A 416 8.63 -18.41 -8.03
C ALA A 416 9.44 -19.72 -8.03
N ASN A 417 9.89 -20.18 -9.20
CA ASN A 417 10.70 -21.38 -9.38
C ASN A 417 12.21 -21.17 -9.14
N GLN A 418 12.70 -19.93 -9.11
CA GLN A 418 14.10 -19.66 -8.74
C GLN A 418 14.42 -20.23 -7.34
N PRO A 419 15.66 -20.62 -7.04
CA PRO A 419 16.05 -20.91 -5.67
C PRO A 419 15.82 -19.71 -4.74
N ASN A 420 15.43 -19.96 -3.49
CA ASN A 420 15.38 -18.90 -2.49
C ASN A 420 16.80 -18.38 -2.22
N GLN A 421 16.98 -17.07 -2.30
CA GLN A 421 18.26 -16.42 -2.05
C GLN A 421 18.15 -15.49 -0.84
N GLN A 422 19.29 -15.26 -0.18
CA GLN A 422 19.44 -14.18 0.81
C GLN A 422 20.41 -13.15 0.21
N PRO A 423 19.92 -12.27 -0.67
CA PRO A 423 20.76 -11.32 -1.36
C PRO A 423 21.43 -10.34 -0.39
N THR A 424 22.63 -9.91 -0.76
CA THR A 424 23.32 -8.78 -0.12
C THR A 424 23.34 -7.63 -1.11
N TYR A 425 22.59 -6.58 -0.79
CA TYR A 425 22.48 -5.38 -1.61
C TYR A 425 23.49 -4.31 -1.19
N LYS A 426 23.91 -3.50 -2.16
CA LYS A 426 24.83 -2.36 -1.94
C LYS A 426 24.06 -1.08 -2.10
N ILE A 427 23.41 -0.65 -1.01
CA ILE A 427 22.57 0.54 -1.00
C ILE A 427 23.42 1.83 -1.09
N ASP A 428 23.06 2.73 -2.01
CA ASP A 428 23.72 4.04 -2.19
C ASP A 428 22.73 5.18 -1.88
N ASN A 429 22.48 5.40 -0.60
CA ASN A 429 21.60 6.47 -0.13
C ASN A 429 22.17 7.87 -0.43
N LYS A 430 23.50 8.02 -0.50
CA LYS A 430 24.13 9.30 -0.84
C LYS A 430 23.70 9.77 -2.23
N LYS A 431 23.63 8.86 -3.20
CA LYS A 431 23.17 9.16 -4.54
C LYS A 431 21.66 9.21 -4.64
N PHE A 432 20.97 8.13 -4.25
CA PHE A 432 19.57 7.92 -4.62
C PHE A 432 18.56 8.68 -3.74
N LEU A 433 18.98 9.20 -2.58
CA LEU A 433 18.18 10.15 -1.79
C LEU A 433 18.41 11.61 -2.20
N SER A 434 19.38 11.89 -3.07
CA SER A 434 19.73 13.26 -3.43
C SER A 434 18.70 13.92 -4.36
N LYS A 435 18.52 15.23 -4.19
CA LYS A 435 17.76 16.07 -5.14
C LYS A 435 18.38 16.03 -6.54
N THR A 436 19.68 15.84 -6.65
CA THR A 436 20.37 15.65 -7.93
C THR A 436 19.82 14.43 -8.66
N TRP A 437 19.74 13.28 -7.99
CA TRP A 437 19.14 12.08 -8.59
C TRP A 437 17.67 12.29 -8.94
N GLN A 438 16.86 12.85 -8.04
CA GLN A 438 15.44 13.14 -8.30
C GLN A 438 15.25 13.99 -9.56
N ASN A 439 16.09 15.00 -9.77
CA ASN A 439 15.97 15.97 -10.87
C ASN A 439 16.81 15.64 -12.12
N GLN A 440 17.66 14.61 -12.08
CA GLN A 440 18.52 14.25 -13.20
C GLN A 440 17.70 13.73 -14.39
N ARG A 441 17.74 14.44 -15.52
CA ARG A 441 17.22 13.95 -16.80
C ARG A 441 18.09 12.83 -17.35
N VAL A 442 17.47 11.87 -18.04
CA VAL A 442 18.24 10.96 -18.89
C VAL A 442 18.53 11.68 -20.19
N THR A 443 19.79 12.02 -20.43
CA THR A 443 20.25 12.54 -21.72
C THR A 443 20.56 11.35 -22.62
N GLN A 444 19.84 11.26 -23.74
CA GLN A 444 20.20 10.31 -24.79
C GLN A 444 21.53 10.77 -25.39
N LYS A 445 22.52 9.89 -25.38
CA LYS A 445 23.79 10.10 -26.10
C LYS A 445 23.58 9.85 -27.58
#